data_AF-A0A7J7NK38-F1
#
_entry.id   AF-A0A7J7NK38-F1
#
_cell.length_a   1.000
_cell.length_b   1.000
_cell.length_c   1.000
_cell.angle_alpha   90.00
_cell.angle_beta   90.00
_cell.angle_gamma   90.00
#
_symmetry.space_group_name_H-M   'P 1'
#
loop_
_entity.id
_entity.type
_entity.pdbx_description
1 polymer ?
#
loop_
_entity_poly.entity_id
_entity_poly.type
_entity_poly.pdbx_seq_one_letter_code
_entity_poly.pdbx_strand_id
1 'polypeptide(L)'
;MDDRVIPGRGPFSFAIYGELYHRIGALLPNQGHEVMYAQLYIYNPGTTLHTRQRGNPHLRRDVLKIIEDTLLQSNLFCDLYHRAYEVLEDAVGEDENFNVPAY
;
A
#
# COMPACT_ATOMS: atom_id res chain seq x y z
N MET A 1 21.66 -4.16 -33.02
CA MET A 1 20.52 -5.09 -32.88
C MET A 1 20.40 -5.41 -31.40
N ASP A 2 19.19 -5.61 -30.89
CA ASP A 2 18.98 -6.01 -29.49
C ASP A 2 19.11 -7.53 -29.38
N ASP A 3 20.12 -8.00 -28.65
CA ASP A 3 20.45 -9.43 -28.47
C ASP A 3 19.40 -10.19 -27.65
N ARG A 4 18.38 -9.51 -27.12
CA ARG A 4 17.27 -10.11 -26.36
C ARG A 4 16.12 -10.61 -27.23
N VAL A 5 16.13 -10.29 -28.52
CA VAL A 5 15.11 -10.78 -29.46
C VAL A 5 15.45 -12.22 -29.81
N ILE A 6 14.68 -13.17 -29.28
CA ILE A 6 14.85 -14.60 -29.60
C ILE A 6 14.56 -14.78 -31.10
N PRO A 7 15.54 -15.22 -31.92
CA PRO A 7 15.31 -15.42 -33.33
C PRO A 7 14.48 -16.69 -33.53
N GLY A 8 13.18 -16.55 -33.80
CA GLY A 8 12.28 -17.67 -34.07
C GLY A 8 10.92 -17.24 -34.64
N ARG A 9 10.24 -18.14 -35.37
CA ARG A 9 8.88 -17.95 -35.92
C ARG A 9 7.78 -18.15 -34.85
N GLY A 10 7.96 -17.56 -33.68
CA GLY A 10 6.96 -17.54 -32.59
C GLY A 10 6.15 -16.25 -32.59
N PRO A 11 4.99 -16.21 -31.89
CA PRO A 11 4.23 -14.97 -31.73
C PRO A 11 5.06 -13.87 -31.07
N PHE A 12 4.76 -12.62 -31.41
CA PHE A 12 5.48 -11.43 -30.94
C PHE A 12 5.62 -11.42 -29.39
N SER A 13 6.84 -11.56 -28.91
CA SER A 13 7.20 -11.30 -27.52
C SER A 13 7.43 -9.79 -27.33
N PHE A 14 6.68 -9.15 -26.43
CA PHE A 14 7.00 -7.78 -26.00
C PHE A 14 8.07 -7.83 -24.92
N ALA A 15 9.14 -7.07 -25.11
CA ALA A 15 10.16 -6.83 -24.09
C ALA A 15 9.82 -5.51 -23.39
N ILE A 16 9.68 -5.54 -22.06
CA ILE A 16 9.54 -4.32 -21.27
C ILE A 16 10.95 -3.72 -21.13
N TYR A 17 11.13 -2.51 -21.66
CA TYR A 17 12.35 -1.73 -21.49
C TYR A 17 12.17 -0.77 -20.31
N GLY A 18 13.09 -0.82 -19.35
CA GLY A 18 13.08 0.02 -18.15
C GLY A 18 13.21 -0.79 -16.87
N GLU A 19 13.29 -0.08 -15.74
CA GLU A 19 13.28 -0.68 -14.40
C GLU A 19 11.85 -0.74 -13.86
N LEU A 20 11.51 -1.82 -13.17
CA LEU A 20 10.25 -1.92 -12.43
C LEU A 20 10.38 -1.06 -11.16
N TYR A 21 9.72 0.10 -11.14
CA TYR A 21 9.57 0.88 -9.92
C TYR A 21 8.13 0.75 -9.39
N HIS A 22 8.00 0.47 -8.09
CA HIS A 22 6.72 0.52 -7.41
C HIS A 22 6.42 1.98 -7.07
N ARG A 23 5.48 2.61 -7.78
CA ARG A 23 4.94 3.91 -7.38
C ARG A 23 3.93 3.69 -6.24
N ILE A 24 4.44 3.71 -5.03
CA ILE A 24 3.65 3.59 -3.81
C ILE A 24 3.17 4.98 -3.40
N GLY A 25 1.95 5.08 -2.87
CA GLY A 25 1.41 6.34 -2.35
C GLY A 25 2.18 6.84 -1.11
N ALA A 26 1.86 8.05 -0.66
CA ALA A 26 2.39 8.56 0.60
C ALA A 26 2.04 7.63 1.77
N LEU A 27 2.92 7.55 2.78
CA LEU A 27 2.69 6.72 3.96
C LEU A 27 1.48 7.20 4.76
N LEU A 28 1.32 8.52 4.86
CA LEU A 28 0.19 9.19 5.48
C LEU A 28 -0.75 9.75 4.43
N PRO A 29 -2.06 9.86 4.72
CA PRO A 29 -2.98 10.59 3.86
C PRO A 29 -2.55 12.07 3.77
N ASN A 30 -2.78 12.68 2.61
CA ASN A 30 -2.68 14.12 2.49
C ASN A 30 -3.72 14.79 3.41
N GLN A 31 -3.46 16.03 3.84
CA GLN A 31 -4.40 16.77 4.68
C GLN A 31 -5.80 16.80 4.05
N GLY A 32 -6.81 16.40 4.83
CA GLY A 32 -8.21 16.34 4.39
C GLY A 32 -8.58 15.14 3.52
N HIS A 33 -7.65 14.21 3.25
CA HIS A 33 -7.93 12.98 2.53
C HIS A 33 -8.16 11.81 3.47
N GLU A 34 -9.02 10.87 3.07
CA GLU A 34 -9.20 9.61 3.78
C GLU A 34 -8.00 8.67 3.59
N VAL A 35 -7.76 7.86 4.60
CA VAL A 35 -6.77 6.78 4.59
C VAL A 35 -7.18 5.67 3.63
N MET A 36 -6.26 5.24 2.78
CA MET A 36 -6.57 4.32 1.67
C MET A 36 -5.51 3.23 1.52
N TYR A 37 -5.96 2.02 1.15
CA TYR A 37 -5.13 0.88 0.75
C TYR A 37 -4.01 0.50 1.73
N ALA A 38 -2.74 0.75 1.38
CA ALA A 38 -1.59 0.34 2.18
C ALA A 38 -1.44 1.19 3.46
N GLN A 39 -1.94 2.44 3.43
CA GLN A 39 -1.98 3.30 4.62
C GLN A 39 -2.84 2.67 5.72
N LEU A 40 -3.85 1.87 5.36
CA LEU A 40 -4.71 1.19 6.32
C LEU A 40 -3.94 0.20 7.20
N TYR A 41 -2.77 -0.28 6.81
CA TYR A 41 -1.98 -1.16 7.67
C TYR A 41 -1.54 -0.48 8.97
N ILE A 42 -1.47 0.85 8.99
CA ILE A 42 -1.05 1.62 10.18
C ILE A 42 -2.20 1.73 11.20
N TYR A 43 -3.45 1.58 10.77
CA TYR A 43 -4.64 1.86 11.57
C TYR A 43 -5.27 0.58 12.14
N ASN A 44 -6.12 0.76 13.16
CA ASN A 44 -6.79 -0.34 13.86
C ASN A 44 -7.62 -1.25 12.92
N PRO A 45 -7.50 -2.59 13.01
CA PRO A 45 -8.22 -3.53 12.13
C PRO A 45 -9.76 -3.34 12.06
N GLY A 46 -10.35 -2.83 13.15
CA GLY A 46 -11.80 -2.55 13.19
C GLY A 46 -12.22 -1.41 12.25
N THR A 47 -11.39 -0.37 12.10
CA THR A 47 -11.68 0.78 11.25
C THR A 47 -11.29 0.52 9.80
N THR A 48 -10.24 -0.28 9.57
CA THR A 48 -9.74 -0.59 8.22
C THR A 48 -10.75 -1.38 7.40
N LEU A 49 -11.40 -2.40 7.98
CA LEU A 49 -12.42 -3.18 7.28
C LEU A 49 -13.58 -2.32 6.81
N HIS A 50 -14.01 -1.36 7.63
CA HIS A 50 -15.10 -0.45 7.29
C HIS A 50 -14.71 0.50 6.16
N THR A 51 -13.51 1.09 6.24
CA THR A 51 -12.98 1.95 5.17
C THR A 51 -12.83 1.19 3.85
N ARG A 52 -12.34 -0.05 3.89
CA ARG A 52 -12.27 -0.92 2.70
C ARG A 52 -13.65 -1.19 2.12
N GLN A 53 -14.64 -1.47 2.96
CA GLN A 53 -16.01 -1.70 2.50
C GLN A 53 -16.63 -0.43 1.88
N ARG A 54 -16.39 0.74 2.48
CA ARG A 54 -16.88 2.02 1.94
C ARG A 54 -16.26 2.34 0.57
N GLY A 55 -14.96 2.09 0.40
CA GLY A 55 -14.27 2.26 -0.88
C GLY A 55 -14.64 1.21 -1.92
N ASN A 56 -15.27 0.10 -1.51
CA ASN A 56 -15.62 -1.02 -2.39
C ASN A 56 -17.06 -1.50 -2.12
N PRO A 57 -18.09 -0.67 -2.39
CA PRO A 57 -19.47 -0.93 -1.98
C PRO A 57 -20.09 -2.19 -2.60
N HIS A 58 -19.53 -2.66 -3.72
CA HIS A 58 -20.00 -3.86 -4.43
C HIS A 58 -19.30 -5.14 -3.98
N LEU A 59 -18.27 -5.06 -3.14
CA LEU A 59 -17.55 -6.23 -2.65
C LEU A 59 -18.18 -6.77 -1.37
N ARG A 60 -18.16 -8.09 -1.22
CA ARG A 60 -18.67 -8.74 -0.02
C ARG A 60 -17.73 -8.50 1.16
N ARG A 61 -18.29 -8.08 2.29
CA ARG A 61 -17.53 -7.76 3.51
C ARG A 61 -16.77 -8.95 4.08
N ASP A 62 -17.33 -10.15 3.99
CA ASP A 62 -16.69 -11.39 4.46
C ASP A 62 -15.42 -11.71 3.67
N VAL A 63 -15.44 -11.54 2.35
CA VAL A 63 -14.26 -11.69 1.49
C VAL A 63 -13.20 -10.65 1.83
N LEU A 64 -13.60 -9.38 2.02
CA LEU A 64 -12.68 -8.32 2.43
C LEU A 64 -12.01 -8.63 3.77
N LYS A 65 -12.76 -9.19 4.72
CA LYS A 65 -12.23 -9.60 6.02
C LYS A 65 -11.20 -10.73 5.87
N ILE A 66 -11.50 -11.76 5.08
CA ILE A 66 -10.55 -12.87 4.83
C ILE A 66 -9.25 -12.33 4.24
N ILE A 67 -9.33 -11.42 3.27
CA ILE A 67 -8.16 -10.78 2.66
C ILE A 67 -7.37 -9.99 3.70
N GLU A 68 -8.05 -9.17 4.50
CA GLU A 68 -7.41 -8.37 5.55
C GLU A 68 -6.71 -9.25 6.59
N ASP A 69 -7.40 -10.23 7.15
CA ASP A 69 -6.84 -11.17 8.14
C ASP A 69 -5.62 -11.90 7.56
N THR A 70 -5.70 -12.32 6.28
CA THR A 70 -4.58 -12.99 5.58
C THR A 70 -3.38 -12.05 5.42
N LEU A 71 -3.62 -10.80 5.02
CA LEU A 71 -2.55 -9.80 4.84
C LEU A 71 -1.89 -9.46 6.18
N LEU A 72 -2.67 -9.25 7.24
CA LEU A 72 -2.12 -8.96 8.57
C LEU A 72 -1.30 -10.13 9.12
N GLN A 73 -1.67 -11.37 8.81
CA GLN A 73 -0.95 -12.55 9.28
C GLN A 73 0.35 -12.83 8.51
N SER A 74 0.39 -12.54 7.21
CA SER A 74 1.44 -13.10 6.33
C SER A 74 2.25 -12.07 5.54
N ASN A 75 1.76 -10.83 5.44
CA ASN A 75 2.39 -9.83 4.58
C ASN A 75 3.37 -8.97 5.38
N LEU A 76 4.68 -9.14 5.10
CA LEU A 76 5.76 -8.34 5.69
C LEU A 76 5.56 -6.82 5.51
N PHE A 77 4.83 -6.40 4.47
CA PHE A 77 4.56 -4.98 4.24
C PHE A 77 3.67 -4.38 5.34
N CYS A 78 2.83 -5.14 6.03
CA CYS A 78 2.05 -4.63 7.15
C CYS A 78 2.99 -4.12 8.26
N ASP A 79 3.95 -4.95 8.66
CA ASP A 79 4.96 -4.60 9.66
C ASP A 79 5.89 -3.48 9.17
N LEU A 80 6.27 -3.50 7.89
CA LEU A 80 7.13 -2.46 7.31
C LEU A 80 6.46 -1.08 7.38
N TYR A 81 5.16 -1.02 7.11
CA TYR A 81 4.41 0.25 7.18
C TYR A 81 4.25 0.75 8.61
N HIS A 82 4.03 -0.15 9.57
CA HIS A 82 4.03 0.22 11.00
C HIS A 82 5.38 0.80 11.42
N ARG A 83 6.50 0.14 11.09
CA ARG A 83 7.84 0.66 11.42
C ARG A 83 8.16 1.97 10.72
N ALA A 84 7.75 2.11 9.45
CA ALA A 84 7.92 3.36 8.74
C ALA A 84 7.12 4.50 9.40
N TYR A 85 5.94 4.20 9.97
CA TYR A 85 5.15 5.16 10.71
C TYR A 85 5.82 5.55 12.03
N GLU A 86 6.35 4.59 12.80
CA GLU A 86 7.12 4.86 14.03
C GLU A 86 8.30 5.80 13.76
N VAL A 87 9.08 5.54 12.70
CA VAL A 87 10.21 6.39 12.32
C VAL A 87 9.76 7.80 11.92
N LEU A 88 8.60 7.95 11.28
CA LEU A 88 8.06 9.27 10.96
C LEU A 88 7.58 10.00 12.22
N GLU A 89 6.91 9.33 13.16
CA GLU A 89 6.50 9.97 14.42
C GLU A 89 7.70 10.43 15.24
N ASP A 90 8.76 9.62 15.32
CA ASP A 90 9.99 9.99 16.02
C ASP A 90 10.67 11.20 15.38
N ALA A 91 10.75 11.24 14.04
CA ALA A 91 11.32 12.37 13.31
C ALA A 91 10.48 13.66 13.46
N VAL A 92 9.17 13.53 13.62
CA VAL A 92 8.24 14.64 13.85
C VAL A 92 8.31 15.14 15.30
N GLY A 93 8.61 14.28 16.26
CA GLY A 93 8.83 14.67 17.66
C GLY A 93 10.01 15.63 17.87
N GLU A 94 10.93 15.71 16.91
CA GLU A 94 12.08 16.62 16.94
C GLU A 94 11.84 17.97 16.21
N ASP A 95 10.81 18.04 15.35
CA ASP A 95 10.39 19.24 14.61
C ASP A 95 8.92 19.59 14.97
N GLU A 96 8.70 20.58 15.84
CA GLU A 96 7.39 21.04 16.39
C GLU A 96 6.31 21.47 15.36
N ASN A 97 6.43 21.15 14.07
CA ASN A 97 5.58 21.68 13.01
C ASN A 97 4.90 20.64 12.11
N PHE A 98 5.00 19.34 12.39
CA PHE A 98 4.25 18.33 11.64
C PHE A 98 3.03 17.86 12.43
N ASN A 99 1.90 18.49 12.14
CA ASN A 99 0.61 18.18 12.73
C ASN A 99 0.13 16.79 12.28
N VAL A 100 0.41 15.76 13.09
CA VAL A 100 -0.17 14.42 12.93
C VAL A 100 -1.62 14.49 13.45
N PRO A 101 -2.64 14.29 12.60
CA PRO A 101 -4.01 14.33 13.08
C PRO A 101 -4.30 13.09 13.91
N ALA A 102 -4.61 13.29 15.19
CA ALA A 102 -5.11 12.25 16.08
C ALA A 102 -6.44 11.70 15.56
N TYR A 103 -6.52 10.39 15.32
CA TYR A 103 -7.76 9.61 15.20
C TYR A 103 -7.58 8.19 15.73
#